data_AF-A0A510IAY0-F1
#
_entry.id   AF-A0A510IAY0-F1
#
_cell.length_a   1.000
_cell.length_b   1.000
_cell.length_c   1.000
_cell.angle_alpha   90.00
_cell.angle_beta   90.00
_cell.angle_gamma   90.00
#
_symmetry.space_group_name_H-M   'P 1'
#
loop_
_entity.id
_entity.type
_entity.pdbx_description
1 polymer ?
#
loop_
_entity_poly.entity_id
_entity_poly.type
_entity_poly.pdbx_seq_one_letter_code
_entity_poly.pdbx_strand_id
1 'polypeptide(L)'
;MSEGHTQAIGGNHAEVEALKAYNGDLSDVTAYVTLEPCSFVGRTPACAKTLVTCGIKKVVVAMLDPDPRNAGRGIDILKEGGVEVEIGLCGEEVSAFLSPYLGKS
;
A
#
# COMPACT_ATOMS: atom_id res chain seq x y z
N MET A 1 12.22 -2.75 11.73
CA MET A 1 12.02 -2.98 10.29
C MET A 1 11.25 -4.27 10.12
N SER A 2 10.33 -4.32 9.16
CA SER A 2 9.58 -5.51 8.77
C SER A 2 9.32 -5.46 7.28
N GLU A 3 8.92 -6.60 6.71
CA GLU A 3 8.59 -6.73 5.30
C GLU A 3 7.37 -7.62 5.13
N GLY A 4 6.73 -7.53 3.97
CA GLY A 4 5.57 -8.32 3.60
C GLY A 4 5.37 -8.35 2.09
N HIS A 5 4.74 -9.39 1.59
CA HIS A 5 4.33 -9.52 0.19
C HIS A 5 2.89 -10.02 0.13
N THR A 6 2.20 -9.71 -0.97
CA THR A 6 0.82 -10.15 -1.19
C THR A 6 0.77 -11.67 -1.24
N GLN A 7 -0.09 -12.26 -0.41
CA GLN A 7 -0.28 -13.70 -0.34
C GLN A 7 -1.18 -14.19 -1.49
N ALA A 8 -1.32 -15.51 -1.61
CA ALA A 8 -2.22 -16.11 -2.60
C ALA A 8 -3.66 -15.53 -2.51
N ILE A 9 -4.41 -15.62 -3.61
CA ILE A 9 -5.75 -15.04 -3.76
C ILE A 9 -6.64 -15.34 -2.54
N GLY A 10 -7.16 -14.28 -1.92
CA GLY A 10 -7.98 -14.36 -0.71
C GLY A 10 -7.20 -14.25 0.61
N GLY A 11 -5.86 -14.23 0.55
CA GLY A 11 -4.99 -13.93 1.67
C GLY A 11 -4.76 -12.43 1.88
N ASN A 12 -3.83 -12.11 2.78
CA ASN A 12 -3.49 -10.73 3.13
C ASN A 12 -2.63 -10.06 2.04
N HIS A 13 -2.76 -8.75 1.93
CA HIS A 13 -1.87 -7.94 1.10
C HIS A 13 -0.53 -7.70 1.81
N ALA A 14 0.47 -7.26 1.04
CA ALA A 14 1.82 -6.98 1.52
C ALA A 14 1.84 -6.05 2.75
N GLU A 15 1.02 -5.00 2.76
CA GLU A 15 0.94 -4.01 3.83
C GLU A 15 0.50 -4.65 5.15
N VAL A 16 -0.48 -5.56 5.10
CA VAL A 16 -0.99 -6.25 6.28
C VAL A 16 0.05 -7.23 6.83
N GLU A 17 0.75 -7.96 5.97
CA GLU A 17 1.82 -8.86 6.40
C GLU A 17 2.99 -8.09 7.03
N ALA A 18 3.41 -6.98 6.40
CA ALA A 18 4.47 -6.12 6.92
C ALA A 18 4.10 -5.53 8.30
N LEU A 19 2.86 -5.08 8.48
CA LEU A 19 2.37 -4.57 9.76
C LEU A 19 2.30 -5.66 10.83
N LYS A 20 1.85 -6.87 10.49
CA LYS A 20 1.81 -8.01 11.43
C LYS A 20 3.19 -8.45 11.89
N ALA A 21 4.18 -8.36 11.01
CA ALA A 21 5.57 -8.69 11.32
C ALA A 21 6.28 -7.56 12.09
N TYR A 22 5.70 -6.37 12.18
CA TYR A 22 6.27 -5.25 12.90
C TYR A 22 5.88 -5.27 14.38
N ASN A 23 6.88 -5.15 15.25
CA ASN A 23 6.67 -4.98 16.69
C ASN A 23 7.21 -3.61 17.10
N GLY A 24 6.33 -2.73 17.60
CA GLY A 24 6.71 -1.42 18.11
C GLY A 24 5.73 -0.33 17.71
N ASP A 25 6.10 0.90 18.03
CA ASP A 25 5.37 2.08 17.61
C ASP A 25 5.59 2.39 16.12
N LEU A 26 4.52 2.83 15.46
CA LEU A 26 4.47 3.14 14.03
C LEU A 26 4.51 4.64 13.74
N SER A 27 4.50 5.49 14.78
CA SER A 27 4.43 6.95 14.63
C SER A 27 5.63 7.57 13.91
N ASP A 28 6.80 6.92 13.96
CA ASP A 28 8.04 7.34 13.29
C ASP A 28 8.44 6.38 12.15
N VAL A 29 7.50 5.56 11.67
CA VAL A 29 7.74 4.60 10.59
C VAL A 29 7.33 5.19 9.24
N THR A 30 8.21 5.02 8.25
CA THR A 30 7.88 5.23 6.84
C THR A 30 7.59 3.89 6.18
N ALA A 31 6.39 3.72 5.62
CA ALA A 31 6.07 2.56 4.80
C ALA A 31 6.50 2.78 3.35
N TYR A 32 7.15 1.78 2.76
CA TYR A 32 7.46 1.75 1.33
C TYR A 32 6.62 0.66 0.67
N VAL A 33 5.87 1.02 -0.36
CA VAL A 33 4.99 0.11 -1.09
C VAL A 33 5.22 0.23 -2.59
N THR A 34 5.21 -0.91 -3.29
CA THR A 34 5.45 -0.96 -4.73
C THR A 34 4.23 -0.49 -5.53
N LEU A 35 3.03 -0.87 -5.10
CA LEU A 35 1.77 -0.45 -5.72
C LEU A 35 0.95 0.37 -4.73
N GLU A 36 0.13 1.30 -5.24
CA GLU A 36 -0.81 2.07 -4.43
C GLU A 36 -1.65 1.17 -3.50
N PRO A 37 -1.69 1.45 -2.18
CA PRO A 37 -2.50 0.68 -1.24
C PRO A 37 -3.98 0.71 -1.61
N CYS A 38 -4.65 -0.44 -1.53
CA CYS A 38 -6.05 -0.52 -1.95
C CYS A 38 -6.97 0.41 -1.13
N SER A 39 -7.91 1.05 -1.83
CA SER A 39 -8.85 2.05 -1.28
C SER A 39 -10.18 1.46 -0.81
N PHE A 40 -10.53 0.26 -1.30
CA PHE A 40 -11.83 -0.37 -1.10
C PHE A 40 -11.75 -1.55 -0.15
N VAL A 41 -12.86 -1.81 0.54
CA VAL A 41 -13.01 -2.99 1.39
C VAL A 41 -13.41 -4.16 0.50
N GLY A 42 -12.54 -5.17 0.45
CA GLY A 42 -12.84 -6.45 -0.16
C GLY A 42 -13.21 -7.47 0.92
N ARG A 43 -12.46 -8.57 0.99
CA ARG A 43 -12.51 -9.52 2.11
C ARG A 43 -11.74 -9.03 3.34
N THR A 44 -10.82 -8.10 3.14
CA THR A 44 -10.00 -7.43 4.17
C THR A 44 -10.29 -5.92 4.17
N PRO A 45 -10.04 -5.22 5.30
CA PRO A 45 -10.06 -3.76 5.32
C PRO A 45 -9.12 -3.16 4.27
N ALA A 46 -9.50 -2.00 3.73
CA ALA A 46 -8.68 -1.26 2.77
C ALA A 46 -7.29 -0.94 3.37
N CYS A 47 -6.21 -1.28 2.67
CA CYS A 47 -4.85 -1.13 3.19
C CYS A 47 -4.53 0.35 3.48
N ALA A 48 -4.99 1.27 2.63
CA ALA A 48 -4.85 2.70 2.87
C ALA A 48 -5.46 3.13 4.23
N LYS A 49 -6.67 2.62 4.56
CA LYS A 49 -7.32 2.92 5.85
C LYS A 49 -6.60 2.28 7.02
N THR A 50 -6.08 1.05 6.84
CA THR A 50 -5.28 0.37 7.87
C THR A 50 -4.03 1.18 8.20
N LEU A 51 -3.28 1.66 7.20
CA LEU A 51 -2.08 2.46 7.40
C LEU A 51 -2.38 3.75 8.19
N VAL A 52 -3.46 4.46 7.86
CA VAL A 52 -3.93 5.64 8.60
C VAL A 52 -4.25 5.26 10.06
N THR A 53 -5.05 4.20 10.26
CA THR A 53 -5.52 3.80 11.58
C THR A 53 -4.38 3.32 12.50
N CYS A 54 -3.37 2.67 11.92
CA CYS A 54 -2.19 2.21 12.63
C CYS A 54 -1.21 3.35 12.99
N GLY A 55 -1.45 4.57 12.52
CA GLY A 55 -0.69 5.76 12.92
C GLY A 55 0.60 6.00 12.14
N ILE A 56 0.79 5.34 10.99
CA ILE A 56 1.91 5.64 10.08
C ILE A 56 1.80 7.08 9.60
N LYS A 57 2.92 7.80 9.59
CA LYS A 57 2.97 9.22 9.21
C LYS A 57 3.46 9.47 7.80
N LYS A 58 4.19 8.51 7.21
CA LYS A 58 4.72 8.65 5.86
C LYS A 58 4.60 7.34 5.07
N VAL A 59 4.14 7.45 3.83
CA VAL A 59 4.06 6.35 2.87
C VAL A 59 4.70 6.77 1.57
N VAL A 60 5.65 5.96 1.08
CA VAL A 60 6.28 6.12 -0.22
C VAL A 60 5.74 5.05 -1.16
N VAL A 61 5.16 5.46 -2.28
CA VAL A 61 4.50 4.60 -3.25
C VAL A 61 5.28 4.62 -4.56
N ALA A 62 5.69 3.47 -5.08
CA ALA A 62 6.45 3.44 -6.33
C ALA A 62 5.57 3.79 -7.55
N MET A 63 4.38 3.21 -7.66
CA MET A 63 3.43 3.53 -8.74
C MET A 63 1.97 3.52 -8.30
N LEU A 64 1.14 4.31 -9.00
CA LEU A 64 -0.31 4.29 -8.85
C LEU A 64 -0.89 2.98 -9.39
N ASP A 65 -1.99 2.54 -8.80
CA ASP A 65 -2.70 1.36 -9.28
C ASP A 65 -3.51 1.74 -10.53
N PRO A 66 -3.25 1.12 -11.70
CA PRO A 66 -3.98 1.43 -12.92
C PRO A 66 -5.44 0.93 -12.90
N ASP A 67 -5.84 0.10 -11.92
CA ASP A 67 -7.22 -0.34 -11.79
C ASP A 67 -8.14 0.88 -11.53
N PRO A 68 -9.16 1.15 -12.38
CA PRO A 68 -10.06 2.28 -12.19
C PRO A 68 -10.83 2.23 -10.87
N ARG A 69 -10.88 1.06 -10.21
CA ARG A 69 -11.44 0.85 -8.87
C ARG A 69 -10.53 1.39 -7.74
N ASN A 70 -9.26 1.64 -8.02
CA ASN A 70 -8.29 2.18 -7.06
C ASN A 70 -7.77 3.55 -7.53
N ALA A 71 -6.99 3.61 -8.62
CA ALA A 71 -6.61 4.80 -9.39
C ALA A 71 -6.55 6.13 -8.59
N GLY A 72 -5.68 6.20 -7.59
CA GLY A 72 -5.44 7.39 -6.76
C GLY A 72 -6.30 7.50 -5.50
N ARG A 73 -7.37 6.72 -5.35
CA ARG A 73 -8.24 6.80 -4.17
C ARG A 73 -7.57 6.30 -2.89
N GLY A 74 -6.61 5.39 -3.00
CA GLY A 74 -5.81 4.95 -1.86
C GLY A 74 -4.92 6.09 -1.35
N ILE A 75 -4.33 6.84 -2.29
CA ILE A 75 -3.56 8.06 -2.00
C ILE A 75 -4.42 9.11 -1.31
N ASP A 76 -5.64 9.33 -1.82
CA ASP A 76 -6.56 10.31 -1.23
C ASP A 76 -6.90 9.96 0.22
N ILE A 77 -7.22 8.69 0.50
CA ILE A 77 -7.47 8.20 1.87
C ILE A 77 -6.29 8.47 2.80
N LEU A 78 -5.06 8.21 2.34
CA LEU A 78 -3.85 8.45 3.13
C LEU A 78 -3.69 9.94 3.46
N LYS A 79 -3.80 10.80 2.44
CA LYS A 79 -3.67 12.26 2.60
C LYS A 79 -4.76 12.84 3.51
N GLU A 80 -6.01 12.43 3.33
CA GLU A 80 -7.13 12.82 4.20
C GLU A 80 -6.93 12.35 5.64
N GLY A 81 -6.27 11.21 5.84
CA GLY A 81 -5.85 10.67 7.13
C GLY A 81 -4.66 11.38 7.77
N GLY A 82 -4.10 12.42 7.13
CA GLY A 82 -2.95 13.16 7.63
C GLY A 82 -1.60 12.44 7.44
N VAL A 83 -1.52 11.51 6.49
CA VAL A 83 -0.30 10.79 6.12
C VAL A 83 0.40 11.56 4.99
N GLU A 84 1.71 11.78 5.13
CA GLU A 84 2.55 12.29 4.06
C GLU A 84 2.75 11.22 2.99
N VAL A 85 2.49 11.54 1.73
CA VAL A 85 2.61 10.58 0.62
C VAL A 85 3.54 11.09 -0.47
N GLU A 86 4.58 10.32 -0.75
CA GLU A 86 5.47 10.51 -1.90
C GLU A 86 5.20 9.42 -2.94
N ILE A 87 5.24 9.78 -4.23
CA ILE A 87 4.90 8.87 -5.32
C ILE A 87 6.00 8.91 -6.38
N GLY A 88 6.38 7.75 -6.91
CA GLY A 88 7.25 7.63 -8.08
C GLY A 88 8.66 7.09 -7.79
N LEU A 89 8.99 6.80 -6.53
CA LEU A 89 10.29 6.22 -6.19
C LEU A 89 10.44 4.82 -6.82
N CYS A 90 11.41 4.64 -7.72
CA CYS A 90 11.60 3.41 -8.50
C CYS A 90 10.36 2.99 -9.33
N GLY A 91 9.55 3.97 -9.76
CA GLY A 91 8.30 3.70 -10.46
C GLY A 91 8.47 2.96 -11.79
N GLU A 92 9.54 3.24 -12.54
CA GLU A 92 9.82 2.56 -13.81
C GLU A 92 10.17 1.08 -13.61
N GLU A 93 11.06 0.78 -12.66
CA GLU A 93 11.47 -0.58 -12.32
C GLU A 93 10.30 -1.40 -11.79
N VAL A 94 9.50 -0.81 -10.91
CA VAL A 94 8.31 -1.48 -10.36
C VAL A 94 7.25 -1.68 -11.43
N SER A 95 7.00 -0.70 -12.30
CA SER A 95 6.06 -0.86 -13.42
C SER A 95 6.48 -1.98 -14.36
N ALA A 96 7.76 -2.04 -14.73
CA ALA A 96 8.30 -3.13 -15.55
C ALA A 96 8.08 -4.50 -14.89
N PHE A 97 8.37 -4.61 -13.59
CA PHE A 97 8.18 -5.84 -12.81
C PHE A 97 6.71 -6.26 -12.67
N LEU A 98 5.82 -5.30 -12.39
CA LEU A 98 4.40 -5.59 -12.13
C LEU A 98 3.56 -5.75 -13.41
N SER A 99 4.01 -5.22 -14.54
CA SER A 99 3.28 -5.25 -15.82
C SER A 99 2.68 -6.62 -16.20
N PRO A 100 3.32 -7.79 -15.94
CA PRO A 100 2.73 -9.08 -16.28
C PRO A 100 1.57 -9.50 -15.36
N TYR A 101 1.38 -8.84 -14.22
CA TYR A 101 0.40 -9.18 -13.19
C TYR A 101 -0.79 -8.21 -13.15
N LEU A 102 -0.60 -6.97 -13.62
CA LEU A 102 -1.65 -5.95 -13.66
C LEU A 102 -2.77 -6.31 -14.66
N GLY A 103 -4.02 -6.05 -14.29
CA GLY A 103 -5.19 -6.32 -15.14
C GLY A 103 -5.61 -7.80 -15.25
N LYS A 104 -4.96 -8.71 -14.50
CA LYS A 104 -5.33 -10.12 -14.40
C LYS A 104 -6.09 -10.39 -13.09
N SER A 105 -7.31 -9.86 -12.98
CA SER A 105 -8.20 -10.12 -11.84
C SER A 105 -9.48 -10.84 -12.27
#